data_AF-A0A920F9L0-F1
#
_entry.id   AF-A0A920F9L0-F1
#
_cell.length_a   1.000
_cell.length_b   1.000
_cell.length_c   1.000
_cell.angle_alpha   90.00
_cell.angle_beta   90.00
_cell.angle_gamma   90.00
#
_symmetry.space_group_name_H-M   'P 1'
#
loop_
_entity.id
_entity.type
_entity.pdbx_description
1 polymer ?
#
loop_
_entity_poly.entity_id
_entity_poly.type
_entity_poly.pdbx_seq_one_letter_code
_entity_poly.pdbx_strand_id
1 'polypeptide(L)'
;MGFATAVNTPVILIGDIDRGGVIANLVGTKAVLPVDEVQLIKGFVINKFRGDVSLFTSGVQEIEKRTQWQGLGVIPWFQNAESCLLKTQ
;
A
#
# COMPACT_ATOMS: atom_id res chain seq x y z
N MET A 1 12.34 -8.08 -3.51
CA MET A 1 11.09 -8.56 -4.12
C MET A 1 11.38 -9.65 -5.17
N GLY A 2 11.92 -10.80 -4.72
CA GLY A 2 12.55 -11.78 -5.62
C GLY A 2 11.69 -12.29 -6.78
N PHE A 3 10.40 -12.59 -6.54
CA PHE A 3 9.49 -13.00 -7.61
C PHE A 3 9.27 -11.88 -8.63
N ALA A 4 8.83 -10.70 -8.18
CA ALA A 4 8.52 -9.57 -9.07
C ALA A 4 9.74 -9.14 -9.89
N THR A 5 10.93 -9.15 -9.30
CA THR A 5 12.19 -8.87 -10.00
C THR A 5 12.51 -9.94 -11.03
N ALA A 6 12.37 -11.23 -10.68
CA ALA A 6 12.67 -12.34 -11.59
C ALA A 6 11.77 -12.36 -12.84
N VAL A 7 10.50 -11.92 -12.71
CA VAL A 7 9.54 -11.88 -13.82
C VAL A 7 9.21 -10.47 -14.30
N ASN A 8 9.96 -9.45 -13.87
CA ASN A 8 9.77 -8.04 -14.21
C ASN A 8 8.28 -7.59 -14.12
N THR A 9 7.58 -8.01 -13.07
CA THR A 9 6.13 -7.77 -12.93
C THR A 9 5.86 -6.52 -12.11
N PRO A 10 4.94 -5.63 -12.55
CA PRO A 10 4.59 -4.43 -11.81
C PRO A 10 4.00 -4.75 -10.43
N VAL A 11 4.35 -3.94 -9.43
CA VAL A 11 3.97 -4.13 -8.03
C VAL A 11 3.13 -2.97 -7.53
N ILE A 12 2.10 -3.27 -6.75
CA ILE A 12 1.37 -2.30 -5.93
C ILE A 12 1.60 -2.64 -4.46
N LEU A 13 1.96 -1.65 -3.66
CA LEU A 13 2.10 -1.83 -2.21
C LEU A 13 0.77 -1.62 -1.50
N ILE A 14 0.49 -2.43 -0.48
CA ILE A 14 -0.68 -2.25 0.38
C ILE A 14 -0.20 -1.84 1.77
N GLY A 15 -0.54 -0.61 2.17
CA GLY A 15 -0.29 -0.09 3.50
C GLY A 15 -1.44 -0.44 4.44
N ASP A 16 -1.16 -1.23 5.49
CA ASP A 16 -2.13 -1.51 6.57
C ASP A 16 -2.14 -0.35 7.57
N ILE A 17 -3.20 0.47 7.56
CA ILE A 17 -3.30 1.62 8.47
C ILE A 17 -3.74 1.23 9.88
N ASP A 18 -4.40 0.09 10.06
CA ASP A 18 -4.95 -0.36 11.34
C ASP A 18 -3.81 -0.64 12.34
N ARG A 19 -2.63 -1.02 11.83
CA ARG A 19 -1.40 -1.19 12.62
C ARG A 19 -0.71 0.12 13.01
N GLY A 20 -1.15 1.26 12.47
CA GLY A 20 -0.50 2.56 12.62
C GLY A 20 0.78 2.70 11.79
N GLY A 21 1.27 3.95 11.67
CA GLY A 21 2.56 4.22 11.04
C GLY A 21 2.64 4.00 9.52
N VAL A 22 1.51 3.89 8.82
CA VAL A 22 1.47 3.52 7.39
C VAL A 22 2.30 4.45 6.48
N ILE A 23 2.35 5.75 6.79
CA ILE A 23 3.17 6.72 6.05
C ILE A 23 4.65 6.37 6.19
N ALA A 24 5.12 6.19 7.43
CA ALA A 24 6.51 5.84 7.72
C ALA A 24 6.88 4.48 7.10
N ASN A 25 5.94 3.53 7.08
CA ASN A 25 6.14 2.22 6.47
C ASN A 25 6.37 2.31 4.95
N LEU A 26 5.49 3.01 4.21
CA LEU A 26 5.61 3.15 2.76
C LEU A 26 6.83 4.00 2.35
N VAL A 27 7.06 5.11 3.05
CA VAL A 27 8.24 5.97 2.83
C VAL A 27 9.53 5.23 3.18
N GLY A 28 9.53 4.49 4.30
CA GLY A 28 10.66 3.66 4.72
C GLY A 28 10.96 2.57 3.69
N THR A 29 9.92 1.93 3.14
CA THR A 29 10.07 0.93 2.07
C THR A 29 10.78 1.53 0.85
N LYS A 30 10.38 2.71 0.39
CA LYS A 30 11.08 3.43 -0.70
C LYS A 30 12.55 3.69 -0.37
N ALA A 31 12.85 4.03 0.88
CA ALA A 31 14.19 4.43 1.31
C ALA A 31 15.18 3.27 1.43
N VAL A 32 14.69 2.04 1.69
CA VAL A 32 15.57 0.88 1.94
C VAL A 32 15.66 -0.08 0.76
N LEU A 33 14.71 -0.03 -0.18
CA LEU A 33 14.72 -0.94 -1.32
C LEU A 33 15.78 -0.52 -2.37
N PRO A 34 16.45 -1.50 -3.02
CA PRO A 34 17.27 -1.26 -4.19
C PRO A 34 16.50 -0.56 -5.33
N VAL A 35 17.21 0.19 -6.17
CA VAL A 35 16.60 1.02 -7.22
C VAL A 35 15.80 0.20 -8.23
N ASP A 36 16.34 -0.94 -8.65
CA ASP A 36 15.70 -1.90 -9.56
C ASP A 36 14.38 -2.43 -9.01
N GLU A 37 14.33 -2.70 -7.70
CA GLU A 37 13.10 -3.10 -7.03
C GLU A 37 12.09 -1.95 -6.94
N VAL A 38 12.55 -0.75 -6.58
CA VAL A 38 11.72 0.45 -6.48
C VAL A 38 11.03 0.78 -7.82
N GLN A 39 11.71 0.54 -8.95
CA GLN A 39 11.17 0.79 -10.29
C GLN A 39 9.99 -0.11 -10.66
N LEU A 40 9.87 -1.28 -10.02
CA LEU A 40 8.73 -2.19 -10.24
C LEU A 40 7.46 -1.69 -9.56
N ILE A 41 7.59 -0.88 -8.51
CA ILE A 41 6.44 -0.36 -7.75
C ILE A 41 5.78 0.77 -8.55
N LYS A 42 4.50 0.58 -8.90
CA LYS A 42 3.71 1.52 -9.71
C LYS A 42 2.75 2.37 -8.88
N GLY A 43 2.53 2.02 -7.63
CA GLY A 43 1.61 2.74 -6.76
C GLY A 43 1.40 2.05 -5.42
N PHE A 44 0.51 2.61 -4.63
CA PHE A 44 0.12 2.06 -3.35
C PHE A 44 -1.37 2.19 -3.08
N VAL A 45 -1.87 1.35 -2.20
CA VAL A 45 -3.23 1.37 -1.65
C VAL A 45 -3.15 1.42 -0.14
N ILE A 46 -4.00 2.22 0.50
CA ILE A 46 -4.15 2.20 1.97
C ILE A 46 -5.33 1.29 2.30
N ASN A 47 -5.14 0.32 3.18
CA ASN A 47 -6.16 -0.67 3.52
C ASN A 47 -6.59 -0.53 5.00
N LYS A 48 -7.80 -1.02 5.30
CA LYS A 48 -8.40 -1.10 6.63
C LYS A 48 -8.67 0.27 7.29
N PHE A 49 -8.97 1.29 6.49
CA PHE A 49 -9.28 2.61 7.04
C PHE A 49 -10.62 2.60 7.79
N ARG A 50 -10.65 3.14 9.01
CA ARG A 50 -11.88 3.24 9.81
C ARG A 50 -12.38 4.68 9.83
N GLY A 51 -13.68 4.87 9.58
CA GLY A 51 -14.31 6.19 9.51
C GLY A 51 -14.38 6.75 8.08
N ASP A 52 -14.45 8.07 7.97
CA ASP A 52 -14.54 8.77 6.69
C ASP A 52 -13.16 8.83 6.00
N VAL A 53 -13.04 8.11 4.88
CA VAL A 53 -11.80 8.00 4.09
C VAL A 53 -11.31 9.35 3.55
N SER A 54 -12.20 10.33 3.37
CA SER A 54 -11.83 11.67 2.89
C SER A 54 -10.88 12.39 3.86
N LEU A 55 -10.94 12.04 5.15
CA LEU A 55 -10.08 12.59 6.19
C LEU A 55 -8.62 12.17 6.03
N PHE A 56 -8.33 11.11 5.26
CA PHE A 56 -6.96 10.63 5.04
C PHE A 56 -6.28 11.19 3.78
N THR A 57 -6.94 12.11 3.07
CA THR A 57 -6.43 12.68 1.82
C THR A 57 -5.03 13.29 1.97
N SER A 58 -4.78 14.02 3.06
CA SER A 58 -3.46 14.62 3.33
C SER A 58 -2.36 13.57 3.58
N GLY A 59 -2.72 12.42 4.17
CA GLY A 59 -1.81 11.30 4.39
C GLY A 59 -1.38 10.65 3.07
N VAL A 60 -2.32 10.47 2.14
CA VAL A 60 -2.03 9.98 0.78
C VAL A 60 -1.09 10.94 0.06
N GLN A 61 -1.40 12.24 0.06
CA GLN A 61 -0.56 13.28 -0.57
C GLN A 61 0.87 13.31 -0.04
N GLU A 62 1.05 13.11 1.27
CA GLU A 62 2.38 13.09 1.88
C GLU A 62 3.20 11.87 1.43
N ILE A 63 2.54 10.71 1.27
CA ILE A 63 3.19 9.50 0.74
C ILE A 63 3.57 9.73 -0.73
N GLU A 64 2.65 10.24 -1.55
CA GLU A 64 2.92 10.54 -2.98
C GLU A 64 4.10 11.50 -3.11
N LYS A 65 4.11 12.59 -2.33
CA LYS A 65 5.20 13.58 -2.32
C LYS A 65 6.56 12.95 -2.02
N ARG A 66 6.64 12.06 -1.02
CA ARG A 66 7.91 11.47 -0.57
C ARG A 66 8.38 10.30 -1.42
N THR A 67 7.44 9.50 -1.94
CA THR A 67 7.77 8.25 -2.64
C THR A 67 7.75 8.38 -4.16
N GLN A 68 7.05 9.40 -4.66
CA GLN A 68 6.70 9.59 -6.07
C GLN A 68 5.86 8.43 -6.65
N TRP A 69 5.27 7.62 -5.78
CA TRP A 69 4.32 6.57 -6.17
C TRP A 69 2.90 7.12 -6.18
N GLN A 70 2.08 6.65 -7.12
CA GLN A 70 0.69 7.05 -7.22
C GLN A 70 -0.16 6.39 -6.12
N GLY A 71 -0.98 7.20 -5.42
CA GLY A 71 -2.03 6.70 -4.55
C GLY A 71 -3.22 6.17 -5.37
N LEU A 72 -3.51 4.88 -5.27
CA LEU A 72 -4.61 4.24 -6.01
C LEU A 72 -5.93 4.24 -5.25
N GLY A 73 -5.93 4.67 -3.99
CA GLY A 73 -7.13 4.84 -3.17
C GLY A 73 -6.96 4.33 -1.74
N VAL A 74 -8.04 4.50 -0.98
CA VAL A 74 -8.16 4.05 0.41
C VAL A 74 -9.30 3.05 0.48
N ILE A 75 -8.99 1.82 0.91
CA ILE A 75 -9.97 0.76 1.14
C ILE A 75 -10.48 0.88 2.58
N PRO A 76 -11.78 1.10 2.78
CA PRO A 76 -12.37 1.15 4.10
C PRO A 76 -12.31 -0.23 4.78
N TRP A 77 -12.31 -0.22 6.11
CA TRP A 77 -12.47 -1.42 6.91
C TRP A 77 -13.81 -2.09 6.56
N PHE A 78 -13.73 -3.35 6.15
CA PHE A 78 -14.89 -4.16 5.86
C PHE A 78 -15.04 -5.26 6.92
N GLN A 79 -16.04 -5.11 7.80
CA GLN A 79 -16.25 -6.02 8.93
C GLN A 79 -16.40 -7.49 8.52
N ASN A 80 -16.98 -7.74 7.34
CA ASN A 80 -17.23 -9.09 6.83
C ASN A 80 -16.14 -9.57 5.86
N ALA A 81 -14.96 -8.95 5.84
CA ALA A 81 -13.88 -9.35 4.92
C ALA A 81 -13.50 -10.83 5.06
N GLU A 82 -13.55 -11.37 6.29
CA GLU A 82 -13.23 -12.77 6.55
C GLU A 82 -14.20 -13.76 5.89
N SER A 83 -15.48 -13.39 5.74
CA SER A 83 -16.45 -14.28 5.08
C SER A 83 -16.28 -14.34 3.56
N CYS A 84 -15.50 -13.42 2.98
CA CYS A 84 -15.13 -13.42 1.57
C CYS A 84 -13.89 -14.26 1.26
N LEU A 85 -13.17 -14.75 2.27
CA LEU A 85 -12.08 -15.69 2.03
C LEU A 85 -12.69 -16.99 1.51
N LEU A 86 -12.31 -17.38 0.29
CA LEU A 86 -12.60 -18.72 -0.22
C LEU A 86 -12.08 -19.70 0.83
N LYS A 87 -12.98 -20.50 1.41
CA LYS A 87 -12.60 -21.61 2.28
C LYS A 87 -11.90 -22.64 1.38
N THR A 88 -10.61 -22.45 1.14
CA THR A 88 -9.73 -23.50 0.65
C THR A 88 -9.60 -24.52 1.78
N GLN A 89 -10.51 -25.50 1.75
CA GLN A 89 -10.24 -26.81 2.34
C GLN A 89 -9.28 -27.57 1.43
#